data_AF-A0A957Q7A8-F1
#
_entry.id   AF-A0A957Q7A8-F1
#
_cell.length_a   1.000
_cell.length_b   1.000
_cell.length_c   1.000
_cell.angle_alpha   90.00
_cell.angle_beta   90.00
_cell.angle_gamma   90.00
#
_symmetry.space_group_name_H-M   'P 1'
#
loop_
_entity.id
_entity.type
_entity.pdbx_description
1 polymer ?
#
loop_
_entity_poly.entity_id
_entity_poly.type
_entity_poly.pdbx_seq_one_letter_code
_entity_poly.pdbx_strand_id
1 'polypeptide(L)'
;MLTHETQRHLYTLLAELYPDQASAVRIAQSAGIRIELAPLTNHALNNWHAILQEAEKQDRLAQLIAVVEEEYGENPRWRAIVLQLAGWPVLFAELVVAGQRI
;
A
#
# COMPACT_ATOMS: atom_id res chain seq x y z
N MET A 1 -4.25 -6.75 -13.35
CA MET A 1 -4.26 -7.82 -12.35
C MET A 1 -2.84 -7.97 -11.83
N LEU A 2 -2.61 -7.77 -10.53
CA LEU A 2 -1.29 -8.00 -9.92
C LEU A 2 -0.92 -9.48 -9.99
N THR A 3 0.36 -9.79 -10.20
CA THR A 3 0.81 -11.18 -10.07
C THR A 3 0.86 -11.56 -8.58
N HIS A 4 0.63 -12.83 -8.26
CA HIS A 4 0.74 -13.33 -6.88
C HIS A 4 2.16 -13.12 -6.29
N GLU A 5 3.18 -13.09 -7.14
CA GLU A 5 4.56 -12.83 -6.73
C GLU A 5 4.74 -11.36 -6.33
N THR A 6 4.29 -10.41 -7.16
CA THR A 6 4.36 -8.98 -6.84
C THR A 6 3.53 -8.63 -5.61
N GLN A 7 2.35 -9.24 -5.45
CA GLN A 7 1.52 -9.07 -4.25
C GLN A 7 2.23 -9.57 -2.99
N ARG A 8 2.96 -10.69 -3.07
CA ARG A 8 3.77 -11.22 -1.96
C ARG A 8 4.91 -10.29 -1.58
N HIS A 9 5.65 -9.79 -2.57
CA HIS A 9 6.71 -8.83 -2.30
C HIS A 9 6.15 -7.56 -1.66
N LEU A 10 4.98 -7.10 -2.10
CA LEU A 10 4.33 -5.92 -1.54
C LEU A 10 3.94 -6.08 -0.07
N TYR A 11 3.15 -7.10 0.32
CA TYR A 11 2.80 -7.25 1.74
C TYR A 11 4.00 -7.60 2.62
N THR A 12 5.02 -8.26 2.07
CA THR A 12 6.24 -8.57 2.83
C THR A 12 7.00 -7.29 3.14
N LEU A 13 7.20 -6.41 2.14
CA LEU A 13 7.85 -5.12 2.38
C LEU A 13 7.02 -4.23 3.30
N LEU A 14 5.69 -4.18 3.14
CA LEU A 14 4.83 -3.39 4.02
C LEU A 14 4.89 -3.88 5.47
N ALA A 15 5.01 -5.19 5.69
CA ALA A 15 5.20 -5.76 7.03
C ALA A 15 6.57 -5.43 7.63
N GLU A 16 7.61 -5.22 6.81
CA GLU A 16 8.92 -4.74 7.28
C GLU A 16 8.89 -3.23 7.61
N LEU A 17 8.23 -2.43 6.79
CA LEU A 17 8.13 -0.97 6.97
C LEU A 17 7.22 -0.62 8.16
N TYR A 18 6.14 -1.38 8.33
CA TYR A 18 5.12 -1.16 9.35
C TYR A 18 4.85 -2.48 10.10
N PRO A 19 5.73 -2.85 11.04
CA PRO A 19 5.65 -4.13 11.75
C PRO A 19 4.52 -4.17 12.79
N ASP A 20 4.01 -3.02 13.21
CA ASP A 20 2.94 -2.93 14.19
C ASP A 20 1.55 -2.74 13.54
N GLN A 21 0.54 -3.28 14.20
CA GLN A 21 -0.84 -3.22 13.72
C GLN A 21 -1.37 -1.78 13.64
N ALA A 22 -0.96 -0.89 14.55
CA ALA A 22 -1.47 0.48 14.60
C ALA A 22 -1.01 1.29 13.37
N SER A 23 0.25 1.14 12.97
CA SER A 23 0.77 1.71 11.73
C SER A 23 0.04 1.17 10.50
N ALA A 24 -0.20 -0.14 10.44
CA ALA A 24 -0.95 -0.74 9.33
C ALA A 24 -2.39 -0.20 9.24
N VAL A 25 -3.08 -0.06 10.37
CA VAL A 25 -4.41 0.55 10.48
C VAL A 25 -4.38 1.99 9.98
N ARG A 26 -3.43 2.79 10.46
CA ARG A 26 -3.28 4.21 10.10
C ARG A 26 -3.13 4.37 8.59
N ILE A 27 -2.21 3.61 7.99
CA ILE A 27 -1.95 3.67 6.54
C ILE A 27 -3.19 3.22 5.75
N ALA A 28 -3.86 2.15 6.16
CA ALA A 28 -5.08 1.69 5.49
C ALA A 28 -6.20 2.73 5.56
N GLN A 29 -6.38 3.39 6.70
CA GLN A 29 -7.36 4.45 6.88
C GLN A 29 -7.02 5.70 6.05
N SER A 30 -5.76 6.11 6.01
CA SER A 30 -5.30 7.21 5.15
C SER A 30 -5.55 6.92 3.66
N ALA A 31 -5.48 5.65 3.26
CA ALA A 31 -5.81 5.20 1.91
C ALA A 31 -7.32 5.08 1.64
N GLY A 32 -8.17 5.36 2.63
CA GLY A 32 -9.62 5.24 2.54
C GLY A 32 -10.14 3.79 2.51
N ILE A 33 -9.33 2.83 2.96
CA ILE A 33 -9.71 1.41 3.03
C ILE A 33 -10.57 1.20 4.28
N ARG A 34 -11.74 0.58 4.10
CA ARG A 34 -12.60 0.15 5.22
C ARG A 34 -12.02 -1.06 5.92
N ILE A 35 -11.10 -0.80 6.83
CA ILE A 35 -10.38 -1.78 7.66
C ILE A 35 -11.30 -2.67 8.50
N GLU A 36 -12.51 -2.22 8.86
CA GLU A 36 -13.48 -3.03 9.62
C GLU A 36 -13.85 -4.36 8.92
N LEU A 37 -13.59 -4.45 7.61
CA LEU A 37 -13.83 -5.65 6.80
C LEU A 37 -12.60 -6.58 6.70
N ALA A 38 -11.44 -6.15 7.20
CA ALA A 38 -10.20 -6.91 7.17
C ALA A 38 -9.97 -7.66 8.50
N PRO A 39 -9.74 -8.99 8.49
CA PRO A 39 -9.46 -9.75 9.71
C PRO A 39 -8.02 -9.49 10.18
N LEU A 40 -7.85 -8.49 11.06
CA LEU A 40 -6.55 -8.18 11.66
C LEU A 40 -6.17 -9.14 12.78
N THR A 41 -4.87 -9.41 12.89
CA THR A 41 -4.23 -10.35 13.80
C THR A 41 -2.97 -9.73 14.43
N ASN A 42 -2.27 -10.47 15.28
CA ASN A 42 -0.99 -10.05 15.85
C ASN A 42 0.21 -10.24 14.88
N HIS A 43 -0.02 -10.65 13.64
CA HIS A 43 1.03 -10.89 12.65
C HIS A 43 0.98 -9.85 11.53
N ALA A 44 2.01 -9.01 11.43
CA ALA A 44 2.12 -7.94 10.44
C ALA A 44 1.89 -8.43 9.00
N LEU A 45 2.51 -9.55 8.63
CA LEU A 45 2.38 -10.13 7.28
C LEU A 45 0.93 -10.53 6.94
N ASN A 46 0.22 -11.12 7.90
CA ASN A 46 -1.19 -11.49 7.72
C ASN A 46 -2.06 -10.23 7.60
N ASN A 47 -1.79 -9.20 8.40
CA ASN A 47 -2.52 -7.94 8.37
C ASN A 47 -2.35 -7.24 7.02
N TRP A 48 -1.12 -7.13 6.52
CA TRP A 48 -0.85 -6.51 5.23
C TRP A 48 -1.42 -7.31 4.06
N HIS A 49 -1.39 -8.64 4.13
CA HIS A 49 -2.08 -9.46 3.15
C HIS A 49 -3.59 -9.19 3.13
N ALA A 50 -4.25 -9.16 4.30
CA ALA A 50 -5.68 -8.86 4.42
C ALA A 50 -6.02 -7.44 3.95
N ILE A 51 -5.21 -6.44 4.32
CA ILE A 51 -5.38 -5.05 3.89
C ILE A 51 -5.24 -4.92 2.38
N LEU A 52 -4.26 -5.58 1.76
CA LEU A 52 -4.12 -5.55 0.29
C LEU A 52 -5.29 -6.19 -0.43
N GLN A 53 -5.79 -7.32 0.07
CA GLN A 53 -6.99 -7.95 -0.51
C GLN A 53 -8.20 -7.03 -0.42
N GLU A 54 -8.35 -6.32 0.70
CA GLU A 54 -9.46 -5.39 0.88
C GLU A 54 -9.28 -4.11 0.05
N ALA A 55 -8.05 -3.62 -0.10
CA ALA A 55 -7.71 -2.52 -0.99
C ALA A 55 -8.04 -2.85 -2.45
N GLU A 56 -7.77 -4.08 -2.89
CA GLU A 56 -8.10 -4.53 -4.25
C GLU A 56 -9.62 -4.60 -4.46
N LYS A 57 -10.37 -5.18 -3.53
CA LYS A 57 -11.85 -5.24 -3.60
C LYS A 57 -12.52 -3.86 -3.61
N GLN A 58 -11.90 -2.88 -2.96
CA GLN A 58 -12.42 -1.51 -2.85
C GLN A 58 -11.87 -0.56 -3.92
N ASP A 59 -11.07 -1.04 -4.88
CA ASP A 59 -10.35 -0.20 -5.87
C ASP A 59 -9.48 0.89 -5.21
N ARG A 60 -8.93 0.61 -4.02
CA ARG A 60 -8.09 1.51 -3.20
C ARG A 60 -6.60 1.21 -3.21
N LEU A 61 -6.17 0.19 -3.96
CA LEU A 61 -4.76 -0.18 -4.05
C LEU A 61 -3.86 0.99 -4.49
N ALA A 62 -4.33 1.81 -5.44
CA ALA A 62 -3.58 2.98 -5.90
C ALA A 62 -3.40 4.03 -4.78
N GLN A 63 -4.45 4.29 -4.00
CA GLN A 63 -4.37 5.22 -2.87
C GLN A 63 -3.46 4.67 -1.77
N LEU A 64 -3.47 3.37 -1.52
CA LEU A 64 -2.56 2.73 -0.57
C LEU A 64 -1.10 2.92 -0.97
N ILE A 65 -0.78 2.70 -2.25
CA ILE A 65 0.56 2.93 -2.79
C ILE A 65 0.94 4.40 -2.66
N ALA A 66 0.03 5.34 -2.98
CA ALA A 66 0.31 6.77 -2.85
C ALA A 66 0.63 7.19 -1.40
N VAL A 67 -0.14 6.72 -0.42
CA VAL A 67 0.13 7.00 1.01
C VAL A 67 1.49 6.46 1.44
N VAL A 68 1.88 5.27 0.98
CA VAL A 68 3.18 4.69 1.32
C VAL A 68 4.32 5.39 0.56
N GLU A 69 4.08 5.86 -0.67
CA GLU A 69 5.03 6.68 -1.44
C GLU A 69 5.33 8.01 -0.75
N GLU A 70 4.35 8.64 -0.09
CA GLU A 70 4.58 9.88 0.67
C GLU A 70 5.59 9.67 1.82
N GLU A 71 5.59 8.50 2.46
CA GLU A 71 6.51 8.19 3.57
C GLU A 71 7.83 7.55 3.12
N TYR A 72 7.81 6.77 2.04
CA TYR A 72 8.93 5.92 1.61
C TYR A 72 9.32 6.09 0.14
N GLY A 73 8.92 7.19 -0.50
CA GLY A 73 9.22 7.45 -1.92
C GLY A 73 10.71 7.55 -2.26
N GLU A 74 11.58 7.75 -1.27
CA GLU A 74 13.04 7.69 -1.44
C GLU A 74 13.66 6.33 -1.07
N ASN A 75 12.87 5.40 -0.51
CA ASN A 75 13.34 4.08 -0.12
C ASN A 75 13.58 3.22 -1.38
N PRO A 76 14.82 2.74 -1.61
CA PRO A 76 15.15 1.99 -2.82
C PRO A 76 14.39 0.65 -2.91
N ARG A 77 14.05 0.03 -1.77
CA ARG A 77 13.25 -1.21 -1.74
C ARG A 77 11.81 -0.93 -2.15
N TRP A 78 11.24 0.19 -1.70
CA TRP A 78 9.90 0.62 -2.10
C TRP A 78 9.84 0.94 -3.60
N ARG A 79 10.77 1.76 -4.10
CA ARG A 79 10.87 2.07 -5.54
C ARG A 79 10.97 0.83 -6.41
N ALA A 80 11.75 -0.17 -5.99
CA ALA A 80 11.88 -1.43 -6.74
C ALA A 80 10.53 -2.16 -6.88
N ILE A 81 9.71 -2.17 -5.84
CA ILE A 81 8.35 -2.77 -5.90
C ILE A 81 7.42 -1.91 -6.78
N VAL A 82 7.44 -0.59 -6.64
CA VAL A 82 6.63 0.32 -7.48
C VAL A 82 6.97 0.17 -8.97
N LEU A 83 8.25 -0.01 -9.31
CA LEU A 83 8.68 -0.29 -10.68
C LEU A 83 8.18 -1.66 -11.19
N GLN A 84 8.13 -2.68 -10.33
CA GLN A 84 7.54 -3.98 -10.68
C GLN A 84 6.01 -3.90 -10.84
N LEU A 85 5.37 -2.94 -10.16
CA LEU A 85 3.94 -2.65 -10.29
C LEU A 85 3.59 -1.89 -11.58
N ALA A 86 4.57 -1.32 -12.31
CA ALA A 86 4.38 -0.41 -13.45
C ALA A 86 3.77 -1.03 -14.74
N GLY A 87 3.23 -2.24 -14.67
CA GLY A 87 2.19 -2.71 -15.60
C GLY A 87 0.78 -2.19 -15.25
N TRP A 88 0.63 -1.52 -14.12
CA TRP A 88 -0.56 -0.78 -13.69
C TRP A 88 -0.29 0.71 -13.92
N PRO A 89 -1.22 1.48 -14.50
CA PRO A 89 -0.99 2.89 -14.72
C PRO A 89 -1.00 3.56 -13.34
N VAL A 90 0.19 3.88 -12.84
CA VAL A 90 0.40 4.74 -11.66
C VAL A 90 -0.02 6.15 -12.09
N LEU A 91 -1.33 6.38 -12.29
CA LEU A 91 -1.92 7.64 -12.77
C LEU A 91 -1.82 8.81 -11.77
N PHE A 92 -0.92 8.71 -10.79
CA PHE A 92 -0.87 9.65 -9.67
C PHE A 92 0.43 10.46 -9.58
N ALA A 93 1.34 10.34 -10.55
CA ALA A 93 2.42 11.33 -10.67
C ALA A 93 1.88 12.75 -10.90
N GLU A 94 0.71 12.92 -11.55
CA GLU A 94 0.10 14.24 -11.73
C GLU A 94 -0.74 14.71 -10.52
N LEU A 95 -1.36 13.80 -9.76
CA LEU A 95 -2.23 14.15 -8.64
C LEU A 95 -1.46 14.46 -7.34
N VAL A 96 -0.31 13.83 -7.10
CA VAL A 96 0.56 14.17 -5.94
C VAL A 96 1.25 15.52 -6.15
N VAL A 97 1.58 15.89 -7.39
CA VAL A 97 2.17 17.20 -7.71
C VAL A 97 1.10 18.32 -7.74
N ALA A 98 -0.14 18.03 -8.12
CA ALA A 98 -1.22 19.01 -8.13
C ALA A 98 -1.79 19.35 -6.74
N GLY A 99 -1.57 18.50 -5.72
CA GLY A 99 -2.04 18.71 -4.36
C GLY A 99 -1.04 19.39 -3.41
N GLN A 100 0.24 19.48 -3.78
CA GLN A 100 1.29 20.12 -2.98
C GLN A 100 1.63 21.53 -3.49
N ARG A 101 0.58 22.33 -3.71
CA ARG A 101 0.62 23.80 -3.76
C ARG A 101 -0.73 24.29 -3.29
N ILE A 102 -0.86 24.68 -2.01
CA ILE A 102 -0.99 26.08 -1.53
C ILE A 102 -0.60 26.09 -0.05
#